data_AF-A0A5N9EFY7-F1
#
_entry.id   AF-A0A5N9EFY7-F1
#
_cell.length_a   1.000
_cell.length_b   1.000
_cell.length_c   1.000
_cell.angle_alpha   90.00
_cell.angle_beta   90.00
_cell.angle_gamma   90.00
#
_symmetry.space_group_name_H-M   'P 1'
#
loop_
_entity.id
_entity.type
_entity.pdbx_description
1 polymer ?
#
loop_
_entity_poly.entity_id
_entity_poly.type
_entity_poly.pdbx_seq_one_letter_code
_entity_poly.pdbx_strand_id
1 'polypeptide(L)' 'MKITSIKPWIIQVPWTERPADKPSDDVKRELLFVQVDTDEGITGWGEVTTYPGPVGNRAVAGMIREVGTTLVGRDASHIE' A
#
# COMPACT_ATOMS: atom_id res chain seq x y z
N MET A 1 -21.12 5.60 0.48
CA MET A 1 -19.75 5.37 0.98
C MET A 1 -18.73 5.97 0.02
N LYS A 2 -18.56 7.30 0.03
CA LYS A 2 -17.68 7.98 -0.94
C LYS A 2 -16.23 7.98 -0.48
N ILE A 3 -15.31 7.72 -1.40
CA ILE A 3 -13.87 7.79 -1.14
C ILE A 3 -13.47 9.24 -0.89
N THR A 4 -12.78 9.51 0.22
CA THR A 4 -12.25 10.83 0.58
C THR A 4 -10.76 10.93 0.39
N SER A 5 -10.01 9.83 0.55
CA SER A 5 -8.58 9.81 0.27
C SER A 5 -8.06 8.41 -0.04
N ILE A 6 -6.99 8.36 -0.85
CA ILE A 6 -6.24 7.14 -1.16
C ILE A 6 -4.76 7.43 -0.91
N LYS A 7 -4.11 6.62 -0.05
CA LYS A 7 -2.74 6.87 0.41
C LYS A 7 -1.90 5.60 0.31
N PRO A 8 -0.77 5.61 -0.41
CA PRO A 8 0.18 4.51 -0.35
C PRO A 8 1.07 4.62 0.89
N TRP A 9 1.35 3.48 1.51
CA TRP A 9 2.22 3.31 2.65
C TRP A 9 3.34 2.33 2.31
N ILE A 10 4.57 2.84 2.21
CA ILE A 10 5.76 1.98 2.17
C ILE A 10 6.27 1.87 3.59
N ILE A 11 6.24 0.65 4.14
CA ILE A 11 6.79 0.36 5.46
C ILE A 11 8.03 -0.51 5.32
N GLN A 12 8.96 -0.36 6.26
CA GLN A 12 10.12 -1.23 6.38
C GLN A 12 9.93 -2.15 7.57
N VAL A 13 10.10 -3.45 7.34
CA VAL A 13 10.03 -4.47 8.40
C VAL A 13 11.36 -5.22 8.49
N PRO A 14 11.78 -5.65 9.69
CA PRO A 14 12.91 -6.57 9.84
C PRO A 14 12.70 -7.82 8.99
N TRP A 15 13.76 -8.32 8.37
CA TRP A 15 13.66 -9.40 7.40
C TRP A 15 14.82 -10.38 7.52
N THR A 16 14.64 -11.55 6.93
CA THR A 16 15.69 -12.55 6.71
C THR A 16 15.55 -13.10 5.30
N GLU A 17 16.66 -13.23 4.57
CA GLU A 17 16.66 -13.90 3.27
C GLU A 17 16.52 -15.42 3.41
N ARG A 18 16.80 -15.96 4.60
CA ARG A 18 16.73 -17.39 4.93
C ARG A 18 15.51 -17.64 5.80
N PRO A 19 14.50 -18.39 5.31
CA PRO A 19 13.23 -18.58 6.02
C PRO A 19 13.33 -19.19 7.44
N ALA A 20 14.41 -19.91 7.74
CA ALA A 20 14.64 -20.55 9.05
C ALA A 20 15.34 -19.65 10.07
N ASP A 21 15.94 -18.54 9.63
CA ASP A 21 16.66 -17.62 10.51
C ASP A 21 15.70 -16.61 11.13
N LYS A 22 16.07 -16.04 12.29
CA LYS A 22 15.31 -14.92 12.84
C LYS A 22 15.50 -13.68 11.96
N PRO A 23 14.45 -12.90 11.68
CA PRO A 23 14.59 -11.60 11.04
C PRO A 23 15.57 -10.71 11.81
N SER A 24 16.42 -9.97 11.10
CA SER A 24 17.33 -8.98 11.67
C SER A 24 16.88 -7.57 11.30
N ASP A 25 17.19 -6.59 12.14
CA ASP A 25 17.01 -5.17 11.83
C ASP A 25 18.02 -4.68 10.77
N ASP A 26 19.11 -5.42 10.55
CA ASP A 26 20.15 -5.13 9.55
C ASP A 26 19.68 -5.37 8.12
N VAL A 27 18.71 -6.27 7.93
CA VAL A 27 18.11 -6.60 6.64
C VAL A 27 16.65 -6.18 6.68
N LYS A 28 16.25 -5.24 5.84
CA LYS A 28 14.88 -4.73 5.81
C LYS A 28 14.17 -5.12 4.53
N ARG A 29 12.89 -5.44 4.66
CA ARG A 29 11.99 -5.60 3.50
C ARG A 29 11.02 -4.43 3.46
N GLU A 30 10.84 -3.86 2.26
CA GLU A 30 9.77 -2.91 2.01
C GLU A 30 8.49 -3.65 1.66
N LEU A 31 7.41 -3.29 2.34
CA LEU A 31 6.04 -3.70 2.03
C LEU A 31 5.25 -2.47 1.60
N LEU A 32 4.38 -2.62 0.61
CA LEU A 32 3.53 -1.54 0.10
C LEU A 32 2.06 -1.85 0.37
N PHE A 33 1.42 -0.94 1.10
CA PHE A 33 -0.01 -0.97 1.37
C PHE A 33 -0.70 0.26 0.77
N VAL A 34 -2.00 0.15 0.54
CA VAL A 34 -2.88 1.26 0.21
C VAL A 34 -3.95 1.39 1.28
N GLN A 35 -4.14 2.61 1.76
CA GLN A 35 -5.24 3.00 2.64
C GLN A 35 -6.28 3.76 1.81
N VAL A 36 -7.55 3.42 1.97
CA VAL A 36 -8.70 4.10 1.35
C VAL A 36 -9.63 4.57 2.46
N ASP A 37 -9.80 5.88 2.60
CA ASP A 37 -10.71 6.47 3.60
C ASP A 37 -12.03 6.89 2.94
N THR A 38 -13.15 6.81 3.67
CA THR A 38 -14.48 7.20 3.18
C THR A 38 -15.12 8.30 4.02
N ASP A 39 -16.18 8.91 3.50
CA ASP A 39 -16.98 9.94 4.18
C ASP A 39 -17.82 9.39 5.35
N GLU A 40 -18.01 8.08 5.41
CA GLU A 40 -18.70 7.38 6.50
C GLU A 40 -17.75 6.99 7.66
N GLY A 41 -16.47 7.35 7.56
CA GLY A 41 -15.46 7.03 8.58
C GLY A 41 -14.92 5.60 8.52
N ILE A 42 -15.15 4.89 7.41
CA ILE A 42 -14.61 3.55 7.16
C ILE A 42 -13.25 3.69 6.46
N THR A 43 -12.26 2.91 6.92
CA THR A 43 -10.95 2.79 6.28
C THR A 43 -10.75 1.38 5.73
N GLY A 44 -10.55 1.27 4.42
CA GLY A 44 -10.15 0.04 3.73
C GLY A 44 -8.63 -0.05 3.57
N TRP A 45 -8.12 -1.28 3.57
CA TRP A 45 -6.70 -1.57 3.37
C TRP A 45 -6.50 -2.59 2.26
N GLY A 46 -5.48 -2.37 1.43
CA GLY A 46 -5.00 -3.30 0.41
C GLY A 46 -3.48 -3.44 0.45
N GLU A 47 -2.97 -4.56 -0.05
CA GLU A 47 -1.54 -4.88 -0.13
C GLU A 47 -1.14 -5.07 -1.59
N VAL A 48 -0.01 -4.48 -1.99
CA VAL A 48 0.49 -4.49 -3.39
C VAL A 48 2.01 -4.39 -3.42
N THR A 49 2.67 -5.20 -2.59
CA THR A 49 4.13 -5.28 -2.55
C THR A 49 4.64 -5.89 -3.85
N THR A 50 5.54 -5.17 -4.50
CA THR A 50 6.20 -5.62 -5.71
C THR A 50 7.45 -6.42 -5.40
N TYR A 51 7.87 -7.26 -6.35
CA TYR A 51 9.11 -8.01 -6.28
C TYR A 51 9.84 -7.98 -7.64
N PRO A 52 11.19 -7.92 -7.68
CA PRO A 52 12.12 -7.75 -6.56
C PRO A 52 12.44 -6.29 -6.23
N GLY A 53 12.60 -5.99 -4.95
CA GLY A 53 13.25 -4.77 -4.47
C GLY A 53 12.39 -3.49 -4.40
N PRO A 54 12.98 -2.39 -3.89
CA PRO A 54 12.22 -1.21 -3.45
C PRO A 54 11.77 -0.29 -4.60
N VAL A 55 12.38 -0.42 -5.78
CA VAL A 55 12.08 0.44 -6.94
C VAL A 55 10.65 0.22 -7.42
N GLY A 56 10.19 -1.04 -7.50
CA GLY A 56 8.82 -1.36 -7.88
C GLY A 56 7.80 -0.77 -6.90
N ASN A 57 8.07 -0.85 -5.59
CA ASN A 57 7.18 -0.30 -4.56
C ASN A 57 7.06 1.22 -4.71
N ARG A 58 8.18 1.92 -4.95
CA ARG A 58 8.16 3.36 -5.18
C ARG A 58 7.41 3.75 -6.45
N ALA A 59 7.57 2.99 -7.53
CA ALA A 59 6.85 3.22 -8.78
C ALA A 59 5.33 3.03 -8.61
N VAL A 60 4.90 1.91 -8.01
CA VAL A 60 3.48 1.63 -7.76
C VAL A 60 2.90 2.62 -6.75
N ALA A 61 3.64 3.03 -5.72
CA ALA A 61 3.19 4.11 -4.83
C ALA A 61 2.98 5.44 -5.56
N GLY A 62 3.80 5.76 -6.58
CA GLY A 62 3.55 6.89 -7.47
C GLY A 62 2.25 6.73 -8.25
N MET A 63 2.03 5.57 -8.86
CA MET A 63 0.81 5.26 -9.60
C MET A 63 -0.45 5.33 -8.72
N ILE A 64 -0.39 4.82 -7.48
CA ILE A 64 -1.51 4.91 -6.53
C ILE A 64 -1.88 6.37 -6.25
N ARG A 65 -0.90 7.26 -6.08
CA ARG A 65 -1.19 8.68 -5.87
C ARG A 65 -1.87 9.30 -7.09
N GLU A 66 -1.32 9.03 -8.28
CA GLU A 66 -1.85 9.57 -9.53
C GLU A 66 -3.27 9.07 -9.81
N VAL A 67 -3.45 7.74 -9.91
CA VAL A 67 -4.74 7.10 -10.20
C VAL A 67 -5.74 7.37 -9.08
N GLY A 68 -5.30 7.39 -7.83
CA GLY A 68 -6.16 7.60 -6.67
C GLY A 68 -6.93 8.92 -6.72
N THR A 69 -6.35 9.98 -7.32
CA THR A 69 -7.04 11.26 -7.51
C THR A 69 -8.32 11.14 -8.34
N THR A 70 -8.37 10.16 -9.26
CA THR A 70 -9.52 9.92 -10.14
C THR A 70 -10.67 9.15 -9.45
N LEU A 71 -10.39 8.58 -8.28
CA LEU A 71 -11.32 7.75 -7.51
C LEU A 71 -11.97 8.50 -6.34
N VAL A 72 -11.39 9.62 -5.89
CA VAL A 72 -11.98 10.46 -4.83
C VAL A 72 -13.38 10.93 -5.26
N GLY A 73 -14.34 10.79 -4.36
CA GLY A 73 -15.75 11.10 -4.58
C GLY A 73 -16.59 9.96 -5.16
N ARG A 74 -15.98 8.88 -5.68
CA ARG A 74 -16.70 7.68 -6.13
C ARG A 74 -17.18 6.85 -4.94
N ASP A 75 -18.24 6.06 -5.15
CA ASP A 75 -18.71 5.12 -4.14
C ASP A 75 -17.78 3.90 -4.08
N ALA A 76 -17.23 3.62 -2.90
CA ALA A 76 -16.27 2.55 -2.69
C ALA A 76 -16.86 1.13 -2.81
N SER A 77 -18.19 0.98 -2.84
CA SER A 77 -18.85 -0.31 -3.08
C SER A 77 -18.97 -0.68 -4.56
N HIS A 78 -18.76 0.28 -5.47
CA HIS A 78 -18.84 0.08 -6.92
C HIS A 78 -17.43 -0.14 -7.48
N ILE A 79 -16.94 -1.38 -7.39
CA ILE A 79 -15.56 -1.75 -7.74
C ILE A 79 -15.36 -2.18 -9.21
N GLU A 80 -16.45 -2.40 -9.95
CA GLU A 80 -16.47 -2.72 -11.40
C GLU A 80 -16.70 -1.45 -12.23
#